data_AF-A0A419A5Q2-F1
#
_entry.id   AF-A0A419A5Q2-F1
#
_cell.length_a   1.000
_cell.length_b   1.000
_cell.length_c   1.000
_cell.angle_alpha   90.00
_cell.angle_beta   90.00
_cell.angle_gamma   90.00
#
_symmetry.space_group_name_H-M   'P 1'
#
loop_
_entity.id
_entity.type
_entity.pdbx_description
1 polymer ?
#
loop_
_entity_poly.entity_id
_entity_poly.type
_entity_poly.pdbx_seq_one_letter_code
_entity_poly.pdbx_strand_id
1 'polypeptide(L)'
;MTMISRHSIRALCGASILALTLAAGPVLADSIFTPTSDVFEGSVNAGAAERGAPVYPGSEAVLSGEGLTPGQQITLMRGTTVLNADGPLTVDDEGKVSFALTVDDEAATGVHPIVVIAENPAAATVAELKVSPQVPLSGEADFAIESQPVTRGLYQVAHSPESGALFVTAAVGRPPVTESALVKIDPDTLETVASVTP
;
A
#
# COMPACT_ATOMS: atom_id res chain seq x y z
N MET A 1 -86.64 0.97 -5.96
CA MET A 1 -86.37 2.04 -4.98
C MET A 1 -86.35 1.43 -3.60
N THR A 2 -85.17 1.11 -3.07
CA THR A 2 -84.97 0.75 -1.65
C THR A 2 -83.52 1.06 -1.30
N MET A 3 -83.33 1.84 -0.23
CA MET A 3 -82.12 2.61 0.08
C MET A 3 -80.94 1.75 0.55
N ILE A 4 -79.76 2.02 -0.02
CA ILE A 4 -78.46 1.58 0.50
C ILE A 4 -78.17 2.35 1.80
N SER A 5 -78.07 1.61 2.91
CA SER A 5 -77.76 2.13 4.24
C SER A 5 -76.32 2.66 4.30
N ARG A 6 -76.18 3.97 4.56
CA ARG A 6 -74.91 4.72 4.57
C ARG A 6 -74.04 4.47 5.82
N HIS A 7 -74.41 3.53 6.69
CA HIS A 7 -73.71 3.31 7.97
C HIS A 7 -72.66 2.18 7.92
N SER A 8 -72.76 1.25 6.97
CA SER A 8 -71.86 0.08 6.88
C SER A 8 -70.49 0.40 6.25
N ILE A 9 -70.36 1.52 5.55
CA ILE A 9 -69.12 1.92 4.86
C ILE A 9 -68.13 2.61 5.81
N ARG A 10 -68.60 3.21 6.92
CA ARG A 10 -67.73 3.93 7.87
C ARG A 10 -66.99 3.02 8.85
N ALA A 11 -67.51 1.82 9.10
CA ALA A 11 -66.87 0.87 10.02
C ALA A 11 -65.72 0.08 9.36
N LEU A 12 -65.73 -0.11 8.04
CA LEU A 12 -64.73 -0.90 7.33
C LEU A 12 -63.41 -0.14 7.03
N CYS A 13 -63.45 1.20 7.01
CA CYS A 13 -62.26 2.03 6.78
C CYS A 13 -61.45 2.36 8.06
N GLY A 14 -62.04 2.17 9.24
CA GLY A 14 -61.35 2.45 10.51
C GLY A 14 -60.42 1.31 10.98
N ALA A 15 -60.76 0.06 10.64
CA ALA A 15 -59.98 -1.11 11.06
C ALA A 15 -58.72 -1.35 10.21
N SER A 16 -58.66 -0.81 8.98
CA SER A 16 -57.54 -1.02 8.06
C SER A 16 -56.33 -0.10 8.31
N ILE A 17 -56.52 1.02 9.03
CA ILE A 17 -55.41 1.94 9.36
C ILE A 17 -54.62 1.43 10.58
N LEU A 18 -55.28 0.77 11.54
CA LEU A 18 -54.63 0.26 12.75
C LEU A 18 -53.82 -1.03 12.50
N ALA A 19 -54.13 -1.77 11.44
CA ALA A 19 -53.39 -2.99 11.07
C ALA A 19 -52.10 -2.69 10.27
N LEU A 20 -52.00 -1.52 9.62
CA LEU A 20 -50.81 -1.14 8.85
C LEU A 20 -49.69 -0.55 9.74
N THR A 21 -50.01 -0.08 10.95
CA THR A 21 -49.03 0.51 11.87
C THR A 21 -48.30 -0.52 12.72
N LEU A 22 -48.77 -1.78 12.81
CA LEU A 22 -48.09 -2.85 13.56
C LEU A 22 -47.03 -3.61 12.76
N ALA A 23 -46.97 -3.44 11.43
CA ALA A 23 -45.95 -4.07 10.58
C ALA A 23 -44.69 -3.19 10.39
N ALA A 24 -44.75 -1.92 10.80
CA ALA A 24 -43.59 -1.04 10.84
C ALA A 24 -42.85 -1.23 12.17
N GLY A 25 -42.17 -2.38 12.31
CA GLY A 25 -41.12 -2.50 13.34
C GLY A 25 -40.11 -1.37 13.16
N PRO A 26 -39.48 -0.86 14.23
CA PRO A 26 -38.48 0.19 14.11
C PRO A 26 -37.36 -0.32 13.21
N VAL A 27 -37.27 0.21 11.99
CA VAL A 27 -36.02 0.25 11.24
C VAL A 27 -35.16 1.25 12.02
N LEU A 28 -34.41 0.75 13.00
CA LEU A 28 -33.31 1.51 13.57
C LEU A 28 -32.37 1.76 12.39
N ALA A 29 -32.33 3.01 11.92
CA ALA A 29 -31.32 3.43 10.96
C ALA A 29 -29.96 3.27 11.66
N ASP A 30 -29.10 2.40 11.11
CA ASP A 30 -27.71 2.35 11.54
C ASP A 30 -27.11 3.75 11.33
N SER A 31 -26.64 4.36 12.42
CA SER A 31 -26.01 5.67 12.38
C SER A 31 -24.70 5.55 11.60
N ILE A 32 -24.49 6.44 10.63
CA ILE A 32 -23.21 6.57 9.93
C ILE A 32 -22.09 7.08 10.84
N PHE A 33 -22.44 7.60 12.02
CA PHE A 33 -21.49 8.01 13.06
C PHE A 33 -21.28 6.84 14.02
N THR A 34 -20.37 5.94 13.64
CA THR A 34 -19.91 4.77 14.40
C THR A 34 -18.88 5.18 15.47
N PRO A 35 -18.51 4.29 16.40
CA PRO A 35 -17.39 4.55 17.32
C PRO A 35 -16.12 4.94 16.55
N THR A 36 -15.56 6.10 16.91
CA THR A 36 -14.33 6.65 16.34
C THR A 36 -13.15 6.37 17.26
N SER A 37 -11.96 6.23 16.68
CA SER A 37 -10.73 6.39 17.45
C SER A 37 -10.42 7.88 17.63
N ASP A 38 -9.83 8.26 18.76
CA ASP A 38 -9.37 9.64 19.00
C ASP A 38 -8.18 9.99 18.10
N VAL A 39 -7.39 8.98 17.70
CA VAL A 39 -6.20 9.08 16.84
C VAL A 39 -6.17 7.88 15.88
N PHE A 40 -5.65 8.06 14.67
CA PHE A 40 -5.36 6.92 13.80
C PHE A 40 -4.27 6.05 14.43
N GLU A 41 -4.63 4.84 14.87
CA GLU A 41 -3.68 3.89 15.45
C GLU A 41 -2.85 3.23 14.35
N GLY A 42 -1.54 3.09 14.60
CA GLY A 42 -0.61 2.46 13.66
C GLY A 42 -0.09 3.40 12.58
N SER A 43 0.43 2.80 11.52
CA SER A 43 0.98 3.52 10.38
C SER A 43 0.61 2.84 9.07
N VAL A 44 0.45 3.65 8.02
CA VAL A 44 0.20 3.16 6.66
C VAL A 44 1.18 3.85 5.72
N ASN A 45 1.90 3.06 4.95
CA ASN A 45 2.93 3.53 4.03
C ASN A 45 2.67 2.94 2.64
N ALA A 46 3.03 3.69 1.60
CA ALA A 46 2.97 3.24 0.22
C ALA A 46 4.37 3.33 -0.40
N GLY A 47 4.79 2.29 -1.10
CA GLY A 47 6.12 2.22 -1.69
C GLY A 47 6.22 1.16 -2.78
N ALA A 48 7.43 0.92 -3.28
CA ALA A 48 7.67 -0.13 -4.26
C ALA A 48 7.47 -1.51 -3.62
N ALA A 49 7.10 -2.50 -4.44
CA ALA A 49 7.02 -3.89 -4.02
C ALA A 49 8.37 -4.40 -3.49
N GLU A 50 9.47 -3.95 -4.10
CA GLU A 50 10.82 -4.22 -3.63
C GLU A 50 11.31 -3.14 -2.66
N ARG A 51 11.79 -3.57 -1.49
CA ARG A 51 12.26 -2.66 -0.45
C ARG A 51 13.45 -1.83 -0.95
N GLY A 52 13.29 -0.51 -0.92
CA GLY A 52 14.34 0.45 -1.29
C GLY A 52 14.39 0.75 -2.79
N ALA A 53 13.55 0.10 -3.59
CA ALA A 53 13.37 0.48 -4.99
C ALA A 53 12.46 1.72 -5.11
N PRO A 54 12.68 2.56 -6.13
CA PRO A 54 11.74 3.62 -6.49
C PRO A 54 10.49 3.03 -7.17
N VAL A 55 9.36 3.72 -7.03
CA VAL A 55 8.14 3.44 -7.80
C VAL A 55 8.18 4.24 -9.09
N TYR A 56 7.98 3.59 -10.22
CA TYR A 56 7.88 4.21 -11.54
C TYR A 56 6.44 4.18 -12.07
N PRO A 57 6.09 5.02 -13.06
CA PRO A 57 4.88 4.81 -13.86
C PRO A 57 4.88 3.39 -14.45
N GLY A 58 3.73 2.72 -14.44
CA GLY A 58 3.59 1.33 -14.92
C GLY A 58 4.07 0.24 -13.96
N SER A 59 4.73 0.60 -12.85
CA SER A 59 5.30 -0.38 -11.91
C SER A 59 4.30 -0.82 -10.83
N GLU A 60 4.64 -1.92 -10.14
CA GLU A 60 3.92 -2.37 -8.96
C GLU A 60 4.35 -1.61 -7.70
N ALA A 61 3.36 -1.09 -6.98
CA ALA A 61 3.49 -0.52 -5.66
C ALA A 61 2.72 -1.37 -4.64
N VAL A 62 3.09 -1.23 -3.38
CA VAL A 62 2.41 -1.88 -2.25
C VAL A 62 2.07 -0.81 -1.23
N LEU A 63 0.82 -0.83 -0.78
CA LEU A 63 0.39 -0.12 0.41
C LEU A 63 0.35 -1.12 1.57
N SER A 64 1.08 -0.82 2.63
CA SER A 64 1.21 -1.66 3.81
C SER A 64 0.87 -0.87 5.07
N GLY A 65 0.04 -1.47 5.93
CA GLY A 65 -0.24 -0.97 7.27
C GLY A 65 0.31 -1.88 8.36
N GLU A 66 0.71 -1.28 9.48
CA GLU A 66 1.20 -1.99 10.67
C GLU A 66 0.78 -1.27 11.95
N GLY A 67 0.47 -2.05 12.99
CA GLY A 67 0.00 -1.53 14.28
C GLY A 67 -1.43 -1.00 14.22
N LEU A 68 -2.21 -1.43 13.23
CA LEU A 68 -3.62 -1.09 13.08
C LEU A 68 -4.48 -1.94 14.04
N THR A 69 -5.73 -1.53 14.25
CA THR A 69 -6.67 -2.30 15.08
C THR A 69 -7.11 -3.59 14.35
N PRO A 70 -6.93 -4.79 14.92
CA PRO A 70 -7.37 -6.03 14.30
C PRO A 70 -8.86 -6.03 13.94
N GLY A 71 -9.20 -6.57 12.76
CA GLY A 71 -10.57 -6.61 12.24
C GLY A 71 -11.10 -5.27 11.71
N GLN A 72 -10.31 -4.19 11.80
CA GLN A 72 -10.67 -2.90 11.21
C GLN A 72 -10.75 -3.01 9.68
N GLN A 73 -11.68 -2.27 9.08
CA GLN A 73 -11.90 -2.28 7.65
C GLN A 73 -11.26 -1.06 7.00
N ILE A 74 -10.48 -1.24 5.94
CA ILE A 74 -9.71 -0.19 5.27
C ILE A 74 -10.20 -0.01 3.83
N THR A 75 -10.60 1.21 3.48
CA THR A 75 -10.86 1.65 2.11
C THR A 75 -9.78 2.65 1.69
N LEU A 76 -9.21 2.42 0.50
CA LEU A 76 -8.14 3.22 -0.06
C LEU A 76 -8.69 4.08 -1.20
N MET A 77 -8.40 5.36 -1.19
CA MET A 77 -8.90 6.29 -2.21
C MET A 77 -7.81 7.19 -2.76
N ARG A 78 -7.81 7.38 -4.08
CA ARG A 78 -7.04 8.43 -4.77
C ARG A 78 -8.01 9.39 -5.45
N GLY A 79 -8.11 10.60 -4.93
CA GLY A 79 -9.15 11.56 -5.35
C GLY A 79 -10.53 10.97 -5.14
N THR A 80 -11.28 10.75 -6.22
CA THR A 80 -12.61 10.12 -6.19
C THR A 80 -12.60 8.64 -6.55
N THR A 81 -11.43 8.05 -6.78
CA THR A 81 -11.29 6.65 -7.22
C THR A 81 -10.98 5.77 -6.01
N VAL A 82 -11.79 4.73 -5.79
CA VAL A 82 -11.51 3.68 -4.81
C VAL A 82 -10.49 2.70 -5.41
N LEU A 83 -9.37 2.49 -4.73
CA LEU A 83 -8.28 1.65 -5.23
C LEU A 83 -8.56 0.16 -5.01
N ASN A 84 -9.19 -0.20 -3.90
CA ASN A 84 -9.62 -1.56 -3.57
C ASN A 84 -11.11 -1.76 -3.91
N ALA A 85 -11.44 -1.78 -5.20
CA ALA A 85 -12.81 -1.82 -5.68
C ALA A 85 -13.59 -3.11 -5.28
N ASP A 86 -12.89 -4.21 -5.02
CA ASP A 86 -13.49 -5.48 -4.60
C ASP A 86 -14.07 -5.44 -3.17
N GLY A 87 -13.71 -4.42 -2.38
CA GLY A 87 -14.23 -4.17 -1.04
C GLY A 87 -13.18 -3.71 -0.04
N PRO A 88 -13.59 -3.30 1.17
CA PRO A 88 -12.67 -2.92 2.24
C PRO A 88 -11.71 -4.06 2.60
N LEU A 89 -10.45 -3.72 2.84
CA LEU A 89 -9.45 -4.66 3.32
C LEU A 89 -9.65 -4.86 4.82
N THR A 90 -9.59 -6.11 5.29
CA THR A 90 -9.63 -6.40 6.72
C THR A 90 -8.23 -6.45 7.28
N VAL A 91 -7.98 -5.70 8.35
CA VAL A 91 -6.76 -5.78 9.13
C VAL A 91 -6.70 -7.14 9.84
N ASP A 92 -5.57 -7.83 9.74
CA ASP A 92 -5.36 -9.13 10.36
C ASP A 92 -5.20 -9.06 11.90
N ASP A 93 -5.10 -10.23 12.53
CA ASP A 93 -4.97 -10.36 13.98
C ASP A 93 -3.65 -9.78 14.52
N GLU A 94 -2.64 -9.61 13.67
CA GLU A 94 -1.36 -8.96 14.01
C GLU A 94 -1.39 -7.44 13.82
N GLY A 95 -2.52 -6.87 13.40
CA GLY A 95 -2.66 -5.44 13.14
C GLY A 95 -2.00 -4.99 11.84
N LYS A 96 -1.91 -5.88 10.85
CA LYS A 96 -1.29 -5.63 9.54
C LYS A 96 -2.33 -5.69 8.42
N VAL A 97 -2.00 -5.00 7.33
CA VAL A 97 -2.76 -5.05 6.08
C VAL A 97 -1.81 -4.80 4.92
N SER A 98 -2.07 -5.42 3.77
CA SER A 98 -1.28 -5.23 2.56
C SER A 98 -2.20 -5.18 1.34
N PHE A 99 -1.89 -4.29 0.42
CA PHE A 99 -2.60 -4.11 -0.84
C PHE A 99 -1.61 -3.86 -1.98
N ALA A 100 -1.66 -4.72 -2.99
CA ALA A 100 -0.92 -4.50 -4.23
C ALA A 100 -1.64 -3.48 -5.10
N LEU A 101 -0.91 -2.50 -5.60
CA LEU A 101 -1.40 -1.42 -6.44
C LEU A 101 -0.56 -1.36 -7.71
N THR A 102 -1.21 -1.40 -8.87
CA THR A 102 -0.54 -1.06 -10.14
C THR A 102 -0.57 0.44 -10.33
N VAL A 103 0.58 1.05 -10.59
CA VAL A 103 0.69 2.47 -10.93
C VAL A 103 0.45 2.63 -12.43
N ASP A 104 -0.42 3.56 -12.83
CA ASP A 104 -0.70 3.83 -14.24
C ASP A 104 0.58 4.14 -15.04
N ASP A 105 0.69 3.66 -16.30
CA ASP A 105 1.83 3.93 -17.19
C ASP A 105 2.05 5.44 -17.44
N GLU A 106 0.96 6.22 -17.43
CA GLU A 106 0.96 7.67 -17.63
C GLU A 106 0.97 8.45 -16.30
N ALA A 107 1.21 7.78 -15.17
CA ALA A 107 1.23 8.44 -13.86
C ALA A 107 2.26 9.58 -13.83
N ALA A 108 1.82 10.79 -13.46
CA ALA A 108 2.71 11.91 -13.30
C ALA A 108 3.75 11.62 -12.20
N THR A 109 4.99 12.08 -12.38
CA THR A 109 6.01 11.99 -11.34
C THR A 109 5.68 12.94 -10.19
N GLY A 110 5.86 12.51 -8.95
CA GLY A 110 5.57 13.33 -7.78
C GLY A 110 5.14 12.51 -6.57
N VAL A 111 4.72 13.21 -5.52
CA VAL A 111 4.09 12.60 -4.35
C VAL A 111 2.59 12.60 -4.55
N HIS A 112 2.00 11.41 -4.51
CA HIS A 112 0.56 11.20 -4.69
C HIS A 112 -0.07 10.80 -3.36
N PRO A 113 -1.01 11.60 -2.83
CA PRO A 113 -1.70 11.24 -1.59
C PRO A 113 -2.74 10.15 -1.85
N ILE A 114 -2.72 9.14 -0.99
CA ILE A 114 -3.73 8.08 -0.91
C ILE A 114 -4.45 8.26 0.42
N VAL A 115 -5.74 8.54 0.36
CA VAL A 115 -6.58 8.65 1.55
C VAL A 115 -6.90 7.24 2.02
N VAL A 116 -6.60 6.98 3.29
CA VAL A 116 -6.89 5.74 3.99
C VAL A 116 -8.06 6.00 4.91
N ILE A 117 -9.19 5.37 4.62
CA ILE A 117 -10.41 5.46 5.42
C ILE A 117 -10.55 4.16 6.16
N ALA A 118 -10.56 4.23 7.48
CA ALA A 118 -10.72 3.08 8.36
C ALA A 118 -12.08 3.11 9.03
N GLU A 119 -12.72 1.95 9.16
CA GLU A 119 -14.01 1.76 9.81
C GLU A 119 -13.95 0.62 10.83
N ASN A 120 -14.70 0.76 11.91
CA ASN A 120 -14.74 -0.18 13.04
C ASN A 120 -13.37 -0.39 13.74
N PRO A 121 -12.80 0.64 14.40
CA PRO A 121 -13.36 1.98 14.62
C PRO A 121 -13.08 2.96 13.46
N ALA A 122 -13.90 4.01 13.36
CA ALA A 122 -13.73 5.05 12.35
C ALA A 122 -12.44 5.86 12.58
N ALA A 123 -11.62 5.99 11.55
CA ALA A 123 -10.43 6.84 11.54
C ALA A 123 -10.01 7.15 10.09
N ALA A 124 -9.18 8.17 9.88
CA ALA A 124 -8.62 8.46 8.57
C ALA A 124 -7.18 8.96 8.65
N THR A 125 -6.39 8.62 7.64
CA THR A 125 -5.03 9.13 7.45
C THR A 125 -4.70 9.27 5.97
N VAL A 126 -3.55 9.86 5.65
CA VAL A 126 -3.05 9.98 4.27
C VAL A 126 -1.71 9.28 4.18
N ALA A 127 -1.63 8.28 3.31
CA ALA A 127 -0.37 7.65 2.91
C ALA A 127 0.16 8.34 1.65
N GLU A 128 1.47 8.58 1.61
CA GLU A 128 2.11 9.22 0.46
C GLU A 128 2.79 8.17 -0.42
N LEU A 129 2.42 8.13 -1.70
CA LEU A 129 3.08 7.31 -2.72
C LEU A 129 3.96 8.20 -3.61
N LYS A 130 5.28 8.03 -3.55
CA LYS A 130 6.22 8.78 -4.39
C LYS A 130 6.47 8.05 -5.71
N VAL A 131 5.89 8.56 -6.80
CA VAL A 131 6.21 8.15 -8.18
C VAL A 131 7.45 8.94 -8.64
N SER A 132 8.51 8.24 -8.99
CA SER A 132 9.80 8.82 -9.38
C SER A 132 9.96 8.83 -10.90
N PRO A 133 10.69 9.81 -11.45
CA PRO A 133 11.08 9.77 -12.86
C PRO A 133 12.06 8.62 -13.08
N GLN A 134 11.94 7.94 -14.23
CA GLN A 134 12.98 7.05 -14.71
C GLN A 134 14.02 7.89 -15.47
N VAL A 135 15.20 8.02 -14.88
CA VAL A 135 16.31 8.76 -15.47
C VAL A 135 17.23 7.75 -16.16
N PRO A 136 17.40 7.81 -17.49
CA PRO A 136 18.29 6.89 -18.19
C PRO A 136 19.75 7.14 -17.80
N LEU A 137 20.59 6.12 -17.95
CA LEU A 137 22.02 6.28 -17.72
C LEU A 137 22.62 7.16 -18.84
N SER A 138 23.55 8.04 -18.48
CA SER A 138 24.19 8.92 -19.46
C SER A 138 25.10 8.10 -20.38
N GLY A 139 24.87 8.17 -21.70
CA GLY A 139 25.66 7.43 -22.68
C GLY A 139 25.41 5.92 -22.65
N GLU A 140 24.29 5.46 -22.11
CA GLU A 140 23.95 4.03 -22.00
C GLU A 140 24.10 3.28 -23.33
N ALA A 141 23.71 3.91 -24.43
CA ALA A 141 23.84 3.32 -25.77
C ALA A 141 25.29 3.13 -26.25
N ASP A 142 26.25 3.80 -25.60
CA ASP A 142 27.67 3.76 -25.97
C ASP A 142 28.44 2.65 -25.23
N PHE A 143 27.83 1.99 -24.24
CA PHE A 143 28.48 0.99 -23.40
C PHE A 143 27.66 -0.30 -23.28
N ALA A 144 28.35 -1.44 -23.22
CA ALA A 144 27.75 -2.66 -22.68
C ALA A 144 27.71 -2.53 -21.16
N ILE A 145 26.52 -2.53 -20.57
CA ILE A 145 26.33 -2.42 -19.12
C ILE A 145 25.93 -3.79 -18.58
N GLU A 146 26.74 -4.30 -17.65
CA GLU A 146 26.42 -5.49 -16.88
C GLU A 146 26.24 -5.14 -15.40
N SER A 147 25.35 -5.85 -14.72
CA SER A 147 25.07 -5.67 -13.31
C SER A 147 24.79 -7.00 -12.65
N GLN A 148 25.45 -7.25 -11.53
CA GLN A 148 25.26 -8.46 -10.72
C GLN A 148 25.30 -8.11 -9.23
N PRO A 149 24.45 -8.73 -8.39
CA PRO A 149 24.62 -8.63 -6.94
C PRO A 149 25.93 -9.31 -6.52
N VAL A 150 26.84 -8.54 -5.92
CA VAL A 150 28.14 -9.05 -5.42
C VAL A 150 28.12 -9.23 -3.91
N THR A 151 28.08 -8.13 -3.15
CA THR A 151 27.97 -8.12 -1.69
C THR A 151 27.36 -6.80 -1.22
N ARG A 152 26.97 -6.74 0.06
CA ARG A 152 26.35 -5.56 0.66
C ARG A 152 27.42 -4.58 1.16
N GLY A 153 27.10 -3.29 1.12
CA GLY A 153 27.97 -2.26 1.71
C GLY A 153 29.21 -1.92 0.88
N LEU A 154 29.16 -2.11 -0.44
CA LEU A 154 30.21 -1.69 -1.36
C LEU A 154 30.44 -0.18 -1.28
N TYR A 155 31.70 0.25 -1.14
CA TYR A 155 32.03 1.68 -1.02
C TYR A 155 33.26 2.13 -1.82
N GLN A 156 34.06 1.20 -2.33
CA GLN A 156 35.21 1.51 -3.18
C GLN A 156 35.44 0.40 -4.19
N VAL A 157 35.93 0.79 -5.37
CA VAL A 157 36.32 -0.12 -6.46
C VAL A 157 37.67 0.31 -7.02
N ALA A 158 38.49 -0.66 -7.42
CA ALA A 158 39.73 -0.45 -8.15
C ALA A 158 39.89 -1.52 -9.22
N HIS A 159 40.18 -1.11 -10.46
CA HIS A 159 40.53 -2.03 -11.54
C HIS A 159 42.05 -2.24 -11.58
N SER A 160 42.49 -3.49 -11.70
CA SER A 160 43.89 -3.86 -11.85
C SER A 160 44.11 -4.58 -13.19
N PRO A 161 44.66 -3.87 -14.20
CA PRO A 161 45.02 -4.49 -15.48
C PRO A 161 46.04 -5.63 -15.34
N GLU A 162 46.97 -5.52 -14.39
CA GLU A 162 48.02 -6.53 -14.16
C GLU A 162 47.46 -7.85 -13.67
N SER A 163 46.46 -7.80 -12.78
CA SER A 163 45.83 -9.01 -12.23
C SER A 163 44.53 -9.42 -12.94
N GLY A 164 44.12 -8.64 -13.96
CA GLY A 164 42.88 -8.85 -14.72
C GLY A 164 41.65 -8.90 -13.83
N ALA A 165 41.54 -7.99 -12.85
CA ALA A 165 40.49 -8.07 -11.83
C ALA A 165 40.00 -6.71 -11.34
N LEU A 166 38.75 -6.70 -10.88
CA LEU A 166 38.19 -5.65 -10.05
C LEU A 166 38.38 -6.02 -8.58
N PHE A 167 38.78 -5.05 -7.77
CA PHE A 167 38.82 -5.17 -6.32
C PHE A 167 37.80 -4.21 -5.74
N VAL A 168 36.91 -4.72 -4.90
CA VAL A 168 35.93 -3.89 -4.20
C VAL A 168 36.05 -4.08 -2.70
N THR A 169 35.82 -3.00 -1.97
CA THR A 169 35.72 -3.04 -0.52
C THR A 169 34.27 -2.92 -0.08
N ALA A 170 33.91 -3.72 0.91
CA ALA A 170 32.58 -3.75 1.50
C ALA A 170 32.66 -3.58 3.02
N ALA A 171 31.72 -2.83 3.59
CA ALA A 171 31.56 -2.69 5.03
C ALA A 171 30.08 -2.53 5.40
N VAL A 172 29.64 -3.24 6.44
CA VAL A 172 28.28 -3.14 6.98
C VAL A 172 28.34 -2.87 8.48
N GLY A 173 27.47 -1.95 8.92
CA GLY A 173 27.32 -1.55 10.31
C GLY A 173 27.35 -0.03 10.45
N ARG A 174 26.52 0.51 11.35
CA ARG A 174 26.71 1.87 11.88
C ARG A 174 27.63 1.77 13.09
N PRO A 175 28.60 2.68 13.27
CA PRO A 175 29.67 2.55 14.25
C PRO A 175 29.24 1.85 15.56
N PRO A 176 29.79 0.66 15.88
CA PRO A 176 30.91 -0.02 15.19
C PRO A 176 30.51 -0.79 13.91
N VAL A 177 31.47 -0.93 12.97
CA VAL A 177 31.34 -1.80 11.79
C VAL A 177 31.34 -3.26 12.26
N THR A 178 30.42 -4.09 11.75
CA THR A 178 30.24 -5.48 12.15
C THR A 178 30.76 -6.48 11.12
N GLU A 179 30.79 -6.08 9.84
CA GLU A 179 31.27 -6.91 8.73
C GLU A 179 32.12 -6.07 7.79
N SER A 180 33.25 -6.62 7.34
CA SER A 180 34.14 -6.01 6.36
C SER A 180 34.67 -7.08 5.40
N ALA A 181 34.85 -6.71 4.13
CA ALA A 181 35.44 -7.59 3.13
C ALA A 181 36.21 -6.81 2.06
N LEU A 182 37.31 -7.40 1.59
CA LEU A 182 37.93 -7.08 0.31
C LEU A 182 37.62 -8.23 -0.65
N VAL A 183 36.96 -7.92 -1.76
CA VAL A 183 36.48 -8.91 -2.73
C VAL A 183 37.19 -8.70 -4.06
N LYS A 184 37.73 -9.78 -4.62
CA LYS A 184 38.26 -9.85 -5.98
C LYS A 184 37.15 -10.36 -6.90
N ILE A 185 36.93 -9.64 -7.99
CA ILE A 185 35.85 -9.86 -8.95
C ILE A 185 36.44 -10.00 -10.35
N ASP A 186 35.89 -10.90 -11.13
CA ASP A 186 36.16 -11.01 -12.57
C ASP A 186 35.50 -9.83 -13.31
N PRO A 187 36.27 -9.03 -14.09
CA PRO A 187 35.77 -7.78 -14.66
C PRO A 187 34.74 -7.98 -15.78
N ASP A 188 34.73 -9.15 -16.42
CA ASP A 188 33.88 -9.43 -17.58
C ASP A 188 32.55 -10.08 -17.16
N THR A 189 32.55 -10.86 -16.09
CA THR A 189 31.36 -11.61 -15.62
C THR A 189 30.76 -11.08 -14.33
N LEU A 190 31.49 -10.20 -13.62
CA LEU A 190 31.18 -9.69 -12.29
C LEU A 190 31.11 -10.76 -11.18
N GLU A 191 31.53 -11.99 -11.47
CA GLU A 191 31.54 -13.07 -10.49
C GLU A 191 32.64 -12.87 -9.43
N THR A 192 32.33 -13.27 -8.19
CA THR A 192 33.30 -13.22 -7.09
C THR A 192 34.33 -14.33 -7.26
N VAL A 193 35.59 -13.96 -7.43
CA VAL A 193 36.73 -14.87 -7.54
C VAL A 193 37.31 -15.22 -6.18
N ALA A 194 37.41 -14.22 -5.28
CA ALA A 194 37.92 -14.40 -3.93
C ALA A 194 37.40 -13.32 -2.99
N SER A 195 37.36 -13.62 -1.69
CA SER A 195 37.00 -12.66 -0.65
C SER A 195 37.83 -12.89 0.61
N VAL A 196 38.23 -11.81 1.27
CA VAL A 196 38.93 -11.84 2.56
C VAL A 196 38.34 -10.81 3.52
N THR A 197 38.32 -11.14 4.81
CA THR A 197 37.97 -10.19 5.89
C THR A 197 39.25 -9.54 6.42
N PRO A 198 39.37 -8.20 6.36
CA PRO A 198 40.52 -7.47 6.89
C PRO A 198 40.69 -7.55 8.41
#